data_AF-A0A8T4TM84-F1
#
_entry.id   AF-A0A8T4TM84-F1
#
_cell.length_a   1.000
_cell.length_b   1.000
_cell.length_c   1.000
_cell.angle_alpha   90.00
_cell.angle_beta   90.00
_cell.angle_gamma   90.00
#
_symmetry.space_group_name_H-M   'P 1'
#
loop_
_entity.id
_entity.type
_entity.pdbx_description
1 polymer ?
#
loop_
_entity_poly.entity_id
_entity_poly.type
_entity_poly.pdbx_seq_one_letter_code
_entity_poly.pdbx_strand_id
1 'polypeptide(L)'
;MNELRDPDKVRKQMTAIKMSADLGKRLQAEHPEIAGSYREGRFLREIVDMYDLNSKYGVNDGIAMQAIKYALRGYEGIITAEYSGLIEEDELRELCLKHKSRNGSAIGENLYSEGRGIFSLTIEQMLERSALGGSIGGRRAFEKGKGIHGMTHDGHIEAGRRAQIARGRTPYSDDEKRFIYRALEESKFKYQSGNHRGQVNLNLLAREVNILFHGNSPIRNADKVRNLLYDNKKREKSIVS
;
A
#
# COMPACT_ATOMS: atom_id res chain seq x y z
N MET A 1 15.92 -8.06 19.05
CA MET A 1 17.10 -7.45 19.68
C MET A 1 17.11 -5.98 19.31
N ASN A 2 16.76 -5.10 20.25
CA ASN A 2 16.92 -3.65 20.09
C ASN A 2 18.41 -3.35 20.16
N GLU A 3 19.00 -2.90 19.05
CA GLU A 3 20.31 -2.25 19.11
C GLU A 3 20.19 -1.06 20.08
N LEU A 4 20.91 -1.13 21.20
CA LEU A 4 21.03 -0.03 22.15
C LEU A 4 21.58 1.18 21.39
N ARG A 5 20.77 2.24 21.29
CA ARG A 5 21.16 3.50 20.64
C ARG A 5 22.39 4.06 21.35
N ASP A 6 23.45 4.29 20.59
CA ASP A 6 24.68 4.95 21.03
C ASP A 6 24.37 6.23 21.84
N PRO A 7 24.71 6.29 23.15
CA PRO A 7 24.42 7.42 24.02
C PRO A 7 24.97 8.76 23.52
N ASP A 8 26.15 8.75 22.88
CA ASP A 8 26.78 9.98 22.38
C ASP A 8 26.05 10.52 21.15
N LYS A 9 25.54 9.61 20.31
CA LYS A 9 24.69 9.97 19.18
C LYS A 9 23.38 10.59 19.65
N VAL A 10 22.78 10.07 20.72
CA VAL A 10 21.56 10.64 21.32
C VAL A 10 21.84 12.04 21.85
N ARG A 11 22.94 12.24 22.58
CA ARG A 11 23.33 13.58 23.09
C ARG A 11 23.50 14.60 21.97
N LYS A 12 24.24 14.25 20.91
CA LYS A 12 24.42 15.12 19.73
C LYS A 12 23.09 15.48 19.07
N GLN A 13 22.17 14.52 18.96
CA GLN A 13 20.83 14.76 18.40
C GLN A 13 20.03 15.72 19.28
N MET A 14 20.04 15.54 20.60
CA MET A 14 19.35 16.45 21.51
C MET A 14 19.89 17.87 21.44
N THR A 15 21.22 18.03 21.36
CA THR A 15 21.86 19.34 21.18
C THR A 15 21.44 19.98 19.86
N ALA A 16 21.43 19.24 18.75
CA ALA A 16 21.00 19.77 17.46
C ALA A 16 19.52 20.21 17.48
N ILE A 17 18.63 19.41 18.08
CA ILE A 17 17.22 19.76 18.23
C ILE A 17 17.07 21.06 19.04
N LYS A 18 17.78 21.16 20.17
CA LYS A 18 17.78 22.35 21.02
C LYS A 18 18.23 23.59 20.24
N MET A 19 19.40 23.52 19.58
CA MET A 19 19.95 24.62 18.80
C MET A 19 18.99 25.07 17.70
N SER A 20 18.39 24.13 16.97
CA SER A 20 17.43 24.46 15.92
C SER A 20 16.14 25.07 16.46
N ALA A 21 15.63 24.61 17.61
CA ALA A 21 14.43 25.18 18.22
C ALA A 21 14.68 26.60 18.76
N ASP A 22 15.80 26.81 19.45
CA ASP A 22 16.18 28.14 19.95
C ASP A 22 16.42 29.11 18.79
N LEU A 23 17.10 28.67 17.72
CA LEU A 23 17.28 29.49 16.52
C LEU A 23 15.96 29.74 15.81
N GLY A 24 15.08 28.73 15.69
CA GLY A 24 13.77 28.88 15.06
C GLY A 24 12.94 29.99 15.71
N LYS A 25 12.92 30.04 17.04
CA LYS A 25 12.26 31.13 17.79
C LYS A 25 12.87 32.50 17.50
N ARG A 26 14.19 32.60 17.41
CA ARG A 26 14.88 33.85 17.05
C ARG A 26 14.55 34.29 15.62
N LEU A 27 14.50 33.35 14.67
CA LEU A 27 14.14 33.64 13.28
C LEU A 27 12.70 34.20 13.17
N GLN A 28 11.78 33.82 14.04
CA GLN A 28 10.44 34.43 14.04
C GLN A 28 10.45 35.92 14.38
N ALA A 29 11.35 36.33 15.27
CA ALA A 29 11.49 37.72 15.69
C ALA A 29 12.35 38.54 14.72
N GLU A 30 13.44 37.96 14.23
CA GLU A 30 14.44 38.66 13.42
C GLU A 30 14.16 38.58 11.91
N HIS A 31 13.45 37.54 11.45
CA HIS A 31 13.23 37.22 10.04
C HIS A 31 11.82 36.66 9.73
N PRO A 32 10.73 37.35 10.09
CA PRO A 32 9.37 36.89 9.78
C PRO A 32 9.10 36.75 8.26
N GLU A 33 9.85 37.48 7.42
CA GLU A 33 9.78 37.42 5.95
C GLU A 33 10.08 36.02 5.36
N ILE A 34 10.73 35.14 6.13
CA ILE A 34 10.96 33.73 5.76
C ILE A 34 9.64 33.02 5.41
N ALA A 35 8.53 33.36 6.08
CA ALA A 35 7.22 32.81 5.76
C ALA A 35 6.75 33.21 4.36
N GLY A 36 6.98 34.45 3.94
CA GLY A 36 6.70 34.92 2.58
C GLY A 36 7.52 34.18 1.53
N SER A 37 8.83 34.05 1.77
CA SER A 37 9.72 33.28 0.90
C SER A 37 9.29 31.81 0.75
N TYR A 38 8.81 31.20 1.84
CA TYR A 38 8.29 29.84 1.79
C TYR A 38 6.97 29.72 1.01
N ARG A 39 6.06 30.69 1.17
CA ARG A 39 4.80 30.79 0.40
C ARG A 39 5.04 30.96 -1.09
N GLU A 40 6.05 31.73 -1.47
CA GLU A 40 6.50 31.92 -2.87
C GLU A 40 7.11 30.64 -3.48
N GLY A 41 7.27 29.58 -2.69
CA GLY A 41 7.73 28.30 -3.18
C GLY A 41 9.25 28.12 -3.16
N ARG A 42 9.99 28.95 -2.40
CA ARG A 42 11.44 28.78 -2.21
C ARG A 42 11.76 27.60 -1.29
N PHE A 43 12.71 26.77 -1.69
CA PHE A 43 13.19 25.66 -0.89
C PHE A 43 13.93 26.15 0.35
N LEU A 44 13.93 25.34 1.42
CA LEU A 44 14.58 25.71 2.69
C LEU A 44 16.05 26.09 2.52
N ARG A 45 16.77 25.41 1.61
CA ARG A 45 18.16 25.72 1.31
C ARG A 45 18.32 27.09 0.65
N GLU A 46 17.46 27.41 -0.32
CA GLU A 46 17.45 28.72 -0.98
C GLU A 46 17.14 29.84 0.02
N ILE A 47 16.27 29.58 1.01
CA ILE A 47 16.00 30.51 2.10
C ILE A 47 17.24 30.67 3.01
N VAL A 48 17.92 29.58 3.37
CA VAL A 48 19.18 29.65 4.14
C VAL A 48 20.21 30.51 3.42
N ASP A 49 20.39 30.31 2.11
CA ASP A 49 21.36 31.04 1.30
C ASP A 49 20.95 32.52 1.13
N MET A 50 19.66 32.78 0.87
CA MET A 50 19.11 34.12 0.66
C MET A 50 19.29 35.05 1.86
N TYR A 51 19.14 34.52 3.08
CA TYR A 51 19.28 35.28 4.32
C TYR A 51 20.63 35.05 5.01
N ASP A 52 21.56 34.34 4.36
CA ASP A 52 22.89 33.98 4.87
C ASP A 52 22.87 33.46 6.32
N LEU A 53 21.92 32.56 6.60
CA LEU A 53 21.64 32.14 7.99
C LEU A 53 22.81 31.37 8.61
N ASN A 54 23.57 30.62 7.80
CA ASN A 54 24.71 29.85 8.28
C ASN A 54 25.79 30.76 8.84
N SER A 55 26.20 31.79 8.08
CA SER A 55 27.25 32.72 8.49
C SER A 55 26.77 33.62 9.61
N LYS A 56 25.55 34.14 9.51
CA LYS A 56 24.97 35.08 10.50
C LYS A 56 24.81 34.44 11.88
N TYR A 57 24.40 33.17 11.94
CA TYR A 57 24.14 32.48 13.20
C TYR A 57 25.20 31.44 13.57
N GLY A 58 26.24 31.25 12.76
CA GLY A 58 27.34 30.31 13.02
C GLY A 58 26.87 28.86 13.06
N VAL A 59 25.94 28.48 12.18
CA VAL A 59 25.32 27.14 12.16
C VAL A 59 25.54 26.45 10.80
N ASN A 60 25.39 25.13 10.79
CA ASN A 60 25.39 24.37 9.53
C ASN A 60 23.99 24.31 8.90
N ASP A 61 23.94 23.97 7.60
CA ASP A 61 22.72 23.82 6.79
C ASP A 61 21.63 23.00 7.50
N GLY A 62 22.02 21.89 8.14
CA GLY A 62 21.07 21.00 8.81
C GLY A 62 20.34 21.71 9.95
N ILE A 63 21.08 22.45 10.77
CA ILE A 63 20.52 23.23 11.88
C ILE A 63 19.70 24.40 11.36
N ALA A 64 20.21 25.13 10.35
CA ALA A 64 19.54 26.29 9.76
C ALA A 64 18.20 25.92 9.10
N MET A 65 18.19 24.88 8.25
CA MET A 65 16.95 24.39 7.62
C MET A 65 15.95 23.88 8.65
N GLN A 66 16.42 23.20 9.70
CA GLN A 66 15.54 22.72 10.76
C GLN A 66 14.98 23.88 11.61
N ALA A 67 15.78 24.92 11.84
CA ALA A 67 15.32 26.14 12.49
C ALA A 67 14.24 26.85 11.67
N ILE A 68 14.39 26.95 10.33
CA ILE A 68 13.33 27.46 9.45
C ILE A 68 12.06 26.62 9.61
N LYS A 69 12.16 25.28 9.58
CA LYS A 69 10.97 24.42 9.76
C LYS A 69 10.26 24.71 11.07
N TYR A 70 11.00 24.88 12.18
CA TYR A 70 10.41 25.23 13.45
C TYR A 70 9.84 26.65 13.47
N ALA A 71 10.49 27.62 12.83
CA ALA A 71 9.96 28.98 12.70
C ALA A 71 8.62 28.99 11.94
N LEU A 72 8.52 28.20 10.86
CA LEU A 72 7.31 28.11 10.05
C LEU A 72 6.17 27.38 10.76
N ARG A 73 6.45 26.22 11.36
CA ARG A 73 5.41 25.33 11.93
C ARG A 73 5.16 25.50 13.42
N GLY A 74 6.06 26.18 14.12
CA GLY A 74 6.14 26.18 15.57
C GLY A 74 6.94 25.00 16.14
N TYR A 75 7.08 25.02 17.46
CA TYR A 75 7.77 23.99 18.23
C TYR A 75 6.97 23.64 19.48
N GLU A 76 6.74 22.33 19.68
CA GLU A 76 5.91 21.77 20.76
C GLU A 76 6.64 21.64 22.12
N GLY A 77 7.85 22.19 22.22
CA GLY A 77 8.51 22.32 23.51
C GLY A 77 9.13 21.05 24.12
N ILE A 78 9.61 20.11 23.29
CA ILE A 78 10.20 18.83 23.77
C ILE A 78 11.47 19.05 24.63
N ILE A 79 12.29 20.05 24.27
CA ILE A 79 13.56 20.36 24.96
C ILE A 79 13.62 21.82 25.44
N THR A 80 13.00 22.74 24.69
CA THR A 80 13.00 24.19 24.95
C THR A 80 11.57 24.70 25.05
N ALA A 81 11.37 26.00 25.26
CA ALA A 81 10.03 26.56 25.36
C ALA A 81 9.25 26.40 24.04
N GLU A 82 7.96 26.08 24.14
CA GLU A 82 7.06 26.02 22.99
C GLU A 82 6.81 27.40 22.36
N TYR A 83 6.45 27.41 21.09
CA TYR A 83 6.02 28.59 20.36
C TYR A 83 5.24 28.22 19.08
N SER A 84 4.25 29.05 18.72
CA SER A 84 3.44 28.90 17.52
C SER A 84 4.22 29.21 16.24
N GLY A 85 3.80 28.69 15.09
CA GLY A 85 4.45 28.93 13.80
C GLY A 85 4.13 30.30 13.17
N LEU A 86 4.95 30.71 12.18
CA LEU A 86 4.69 31.86 11.32
C LEU A 86 3.61 31.60 10.25
N ILE A 87 3.27 30.32 10.03
CA ILE A 87 2.27 29.86 9.06
C ILE A 87 1.28 28.98 9.80
N GLU A 88 -0.01 29.21 9.56
CA GLU A 88 -1.10 28.39 10.11
C GLU A 88 -0.99 26.94 9.62
N GLU A 89 -1.39 25.99 10.47
CA GLU A 89 -1.08 24.57 10.25
C GLU A 89 -1.65 24.02 8.93
N ASP A 90 -2.89 24.38 8.59
CA ASP A 90 -3.54 23.92 7.35
C ASP A 90 -2.89 24.54 6.11
N GLU A 91 -2.55 25.83 6.15
CA GLU A 91 -1.79 26.50 5.08
C GLU A 91 -0.44 25.82 4.88
N LEU A 92 0.27 25.54 5.98
CA LEU A 92 1.59 24.92 5.94
C LEU A 92 1.53 23.51 5.35
N ARG A 93 0.50 22.72 5.67
CA ARG A 93 0.28 21.37 5.11
C ARG A 93 0.14 21.43 3.59
N GLU A 94 -0.66 22.35 3.06
CA GLU A 94 -0.82 22.53 1.62
C GLU A 94 0.48 22.95 0.93
N LEU A 95 1.20 23.91 1.51
CA LEU A 95 2.50 24.35 1.01
C LEU A 95 3.49 23.19 0.98
N CYS A 96 3.54 22.37 2.04
CA CYS A 96 4.42 21.20 2.10
C CYS A 96 4.13 20.20 0.96
N LEU A 97 2.86 20.00 0.60
CA LEU A 97 2.48 19.12 -0.52
C LEU A 97 2.96 19.69 -1.87
N LYS A 98 2.72 20.99 -2.11
CA LYS A 98 3.19 21.69 -3.32
C LYS A 98 4.72 21.62 -3.45
N HIS A 99 5.43 21.89 -2.36
CA HIS A 99 6.89 21.82 -2.30
C HIS A 99 7.43 20.41 -2.56
N LYS A 100 6.81 19.37 -1.98
CA LYS A 100 7.19 17.97 -2.25
C LYS A 100 7.04 17.62 -3.73
N SER A 101 5.93 18.02 -4.34
CA SER A 101 5.69 17.78 -5.77
C SER A 101 6.72 18.51 -6.63
N ARG A 102 6.94 19.81 -6.40
CA ARG A 102 7.92 20.61 -7.14
C ARG A 102 9.35 20.08 -7.01
N ASN A 103 9.76 19.74 -5.79
CA ASN A 103 11.09 19.18 -5.53
C ASN A 103 11.26 17.82 -6.24
N GLY A 104 10.23 16.98 -6.21
CA GLY A 104 10.21 15.71 -6.96
C GLY A 104 10.39 15.93 -8.46
N SER A 105 9.66 16.89 -9.04
CA SER A 105 9.79 17.23 -10.47
C SER A 105 11.16 17.79 -10.81
N ALA A 106 11.69 18.73 -10.03
CA ALA A 106 13.01 19.33 -10.27
C ALA A 106 14.15 18.29 -10.18
N ILE A 107 14.10 17.39 -9.19
CA ILE A 107 15.04 16.27 -9.09
C ILE A 107 14.90 15.34 -10.29
N GLY A 108 13.67 15.02 -10.69
CA GLY A 108 13.41 14.17 -11.85
C GLY A 108 13.97 14.75 -13.15
N GLU A 109 13.76 16.05 -13.38
CA GLU A 109 14.28 16.78 -14.53
C GLU A 109 15.81 16.81 -14.55
N ASN A 110 16.45 17.09 -13.40
CA ASN A 110 17.91 17.04 -13.29
C ASN A 110 18.48 15.63 -13.55
N LEU A 111 17.83 14.58 -13.02
CA LEU A 111 18.25 13.21 -13.29
C LEU A 111 18.10 12.84 -14.77
N TYR A 112 17.07 13.35 -15.43
CA TYR A 112 16.85 13.16 -16.85
C TYR A 112 17.91 13.90 -17.68
N SER A 113 18.13 15.18 -17.42
CA SER A 113 19.07 16.02 -18.19
C SER A 113 20.53 15.58 -18.02
N GLU A 114 20.92 15.17 -16.82
CA GLU A 114 22.26 14.64 -16.55
C GLU A 114 22.44 13.18 -17.02
N GLY A 115 21.37 12.53 -17.51
CA GLY A 115 21.41 11.13 -17.92
C GLY A 115 21.81 10.21 -16.79
N ARG A 116 21.25 10.41 -15.58
CA ARG A 116 21.59 9.69 -14.34
C ARG A 116 20.42 8.86 -13.83
N GLY A 117 20.72 7.93 -12.92
CA GLY A 117 19.70 7.13 -12.25
C GLY A 117 19.06 6.11 -13.19
N ILE A 118 17.74 6.17 -13.35
CA ILE A 118 17.04 5.29 -14.31
C ILE A 118 17.29 5.74 -15.75
N PHE A 119 17.45 7.05 -15.99
CA PHE A 119 17.63 7.61 -17.32
C PHE A 119 19.03 7.36 -17.90
N SER A 120 19.98 6.86 -17.09
CA SER A 120 21.30 6.44 -17.55
C SER A 120 21.32 5.02 -18.11
N LEU A 121 20.22 4.27 -17.98
CA LEU A 121 20.20 2.83 -18.22
C LEU A 121 19.70 2.50 -19.62
N THR A 122 20.28 1.48 -20.22
CA THR A 122 19.71 0.85 -21.41
C THR A 122 18.49 0.02 -21.03
N ILE A 123 17.64 -0.30 -22.01
CA ILE A 123 16.47 -1.17 -21.82
C ILE A 123 16.89 -2.53 -21.23
N GLU A 124 18.00 -3.10 -21.71
CA GLU A 124 18.55 -4.37 -21.23
C GLU A 124 18.95 -4.29 -19.75
N GLN A 125 19.64 -3.22 -19.35
CA GLN A 125 20.01 -2.98 -17.95
C GLN A 125 18.78 -2.76 -17.06
N MET A 126 17.73 -2.13 -17.58
CA MET A 126 16.46 -1.99 -16.85
C MET A 126 15.79 -3.35 -16.63
N LEU A 127 15.73 -4.19 -17.67
CA LEU A 127 15.14 -5.53 -17.59
C LEU A 127 15.89 -6.42 -16.60
N GLU A 128 17.23 -6.41 -16.66
CA GLU A 128 18.07 -7.18 -15.74
C GLU A 128 17.86 -6.73 -14.29
N ARG A 129 17.89 -5.42 -14.02
CA ARG A 129 17.65 -4.88 -12.67
C ARG A 129 16.25 -5.17 -12.17
N SER A 130 15.25 -5.13 -13.05
CA SER A 130 13.87 -5.49 -12.72
C SER A 130 13.76 -6.97 -12.33
N ALA A 131 14.35 -7.87 -13.12
CA ALA A 131 14.38 -9.29 -12.83
C ALA A 131 15.11 -9.60 -11.51
N LEU A 132 16.26 -8.97 -11.29
CA LEU A 132 17.03 -9.10 -10.05
C LEU A 132 16.24 -8.58 -8.84
N GLY A 133 15.59 -7.41 -8.99
CA GLY A 133 14.73 -6.82 -7.97
C GLY A 133 13.55 -7.72 -7.62
N GLY A 134 12.90 -8.30 -8.63
CA GLY A 134 11.81 -9.28 -8.45
C GLY A 134 12.28 -10.55 -7.74
N SER A 135 13.45 -11.08 -8.10
CA SER A 135 14.05 -12.26 -7.45
C SER A 135 14.40 -12.00 -5.98
N ILE A 136 15.04 -10.88 -5.67
CA ILE A 136 15.38 -10.48 -4.31
C ILE A 136 14.09 -10.24 -3.49
N GLY A 137 13.13 -9.51 -4.05
CA GLY A 137 11.85 -9.22 -3.41
C GLY A 137 11.04 -10.48 -3.13
N GLY A 138 10.94 -11.37 -4.12
CA GLY A 138 10.27 -12.66 -4.01
C GLY A 138 10.92 -13.56 -2.96
N ARG A 139 12.25 -13.70 -2.99
CA ARG A 139 13.00 -14.46 -1.99
C ARG A 139 12.78 -13.91 -0.58
N ARG A 140 12.89 -12.60 -0.38
CA ARG A 140 12.63 -11.96 0.92
C ARG A 140 11.19 -12.15 1.39
N ALA A 141 10.21 -12.13 0.48
CA ALA A 141 8.82 -12.35 0.83
C ALA A 141 8.59 -13.81 1.27
N PHE A 142 9.21 -14.77 0.58
CA PHE A 142 9.21 -16.18 0.96
C PHE A 142 9.85 -16.42 2.33
N GLU A 143 11.11 -15.98 2.52
CA GLU A 143 11.86 -16.15 3.77
C GLU A 143 11.15 -15.55 4.98
N LYS A 144 10.49 -14.41 4.81
CA LYS A 144 9.76 -13.73 5.89
C LYS A 144 8.33 -14.22 6.06
N GLY A 145 7.88 -15.22 5.29
CA GLY A 145 6.49 -15.67 5.30
C GLY A 145 5.52 -14.50 5.07
N LYS A 146 5.79 -13.66 4.06
CA LYS A 146 4.98 -12.47 3.74
C LYS A 146 4.18 -12.69 2.47
N GLY A 147 3.01 -12.05 2.40
CA GLY A 147 2.12 -12.17 1.26
C GLY A 147 1.62 -13.61 1.12
N ILE A 148 1.63 -14.13 -0.10
CA ILE A 148 1.12 -15.48 -0.41
C ILE A 148 1.87 -16.58 0.36
N HIS A 149 3.16 -16.41 0.63
CA HIS A 149 3.98 -17.39 1.35
C HIS A 149 3.76 -17.39 2.86
N GLY A 150 3.06 -16.37 3.39
CA GLY A 150 2.66 -16.30 4.80
C GLY A 150 1.24 -16.78 5.08
N MET A 151 0.49 -17.11 4.03
CA MET A 151 -0.92 -17.47 4.18
C MET A 151 -1.05 -18.94 4.58
N THR A 152 -1.98 -19.21 5.49
CA THR A 152 -2.45 -20.57 5.76
C THR A 152 -3.31 -21.06 4.59
N HIS A 153 -3.54 -22.37 4.52
CA HIS A 153 -4.44 -22.96 3.51
C HIS A 153 -5.82 -22.28 3.47
N ASP A 154 -6.42 -22.05 4.64
CA ASP A 154 -7.71 -21.36 4.75
C ASP A 154 -7.62 -19.90 4.34
N GLY A 155 -6.50 -19.23 4.66
CA GLY A 155 -6.22 -17.87 4.21
C GLY A 155 -6.17 -17.75 2.69
N HIS A 156 -5.61 -18.75 2.00
CA HIS A 156 -5.63 -18.82 0.54
C HIS A 156 -7.04 -18.99 -0.03
N ILE A 157 -7.84 -19.88 0.58
CA ILE A 157 -9.22 -20.12 0.17
C ILE A 157 -10.03 -18.83 0.29
N GLU A 158 -9.93 -18.14 1.44
CA GLU A 158 -10.67 -16.91 1.69
C GLU A 158 -10.20 -15.76 0.78
N ALA A 159 -8.90 -15.61 0.56
CA ALA A 159 -8.38 -14.64 -0.40
C ALA A 159 -8.95 -14.89 -1.81
N GLY A 160 -9.01 -16.15 -2.24
CA GLY A 160 -9.63 -16.54 -3.50
C GLY A 160 -11.13 -16.22 -3.54
N ARG A 161 -11.87 -16.50 -2.46
CA ARG A 161 -13.30 -16.19 -2.34
C ARG A 161 -13.56 -14.69 -2.48
N ARG A 162 -12.83 -13.85 -1.75
CA ARG A 162 -12.92 -12.38 -1.85
C ARG A 162 -12.61 -11.89 -3.26
N ALA A 163 -11.60 -12.45 -3.92
CA ALA A 163 -11.24 -12.07 -5.29
C ALA A 163 -12.37 -12.37 -6.30
N GLN A 164 -13.10 -13.49 -6.13
CA GLN A 164 -14.26 -13.78 -6.99
C GLN A 164 -15.42 -12.81 -6.73
N ILE A 165 -15.69 -12.48 -5.46
CA ILE A 165 -16.74 -11.51 -5.08
C ILE A 165 -16.42 -10.12 -5.65
N ALA A 166 -15.17 -9.67 -5.54
CA ALA A 166 -14.73 -8.39 -6.10
C ALA A 166 -14.91 -8.31 -7.63
N ARG A 167 -14.90 -9.46 -8.33
CA ARG A 167 -15.20 -9.56 -9.77
C ARG A 167 -16.71 -9.68 -10.06
N GLY A 168 -17.57 -9.46 -9.08
CA GLY A 168 -19.03 -9.56 -9.21
C GLY A 168 -19.55 -11.00 -9.34
N ARG A 169 -18.74 -12.01 -8.99
CA ARG A 169 -19.15 -13.42 -9.06
C ARG A 169 -19.68 -13.89 -7.71
N THR A 170 -20.48 -14.96 -7.75
CA THR A 170 -21.05 -15.61 -6.57
C THR A 170 -20.40 -17.00 -6.38
N PRO A 171 -19.40 -17.14 -5.51
CA PRO A 171 -18.83 -18.43 -5.15
C PRO A 171 -19.89 -19.38 -4.60
N TYR A 172 -19.71 -20.70 -4.76
CA TYR A 172 -20.57 -21.67 -4.09
C TYR A 172 -20.30 -21.67 -2.58
N SER A 173 -21.35 -21.52 -1.78
CA SER A 173 -21.29 -21.81 -0.35
C SER A 173 -21.12 -23.31 -0.10
N ASP A 174 -20.68 -23.69 1.09
CA ASP A 174 -20.50 -25.11 1.41
C ASP A 174 -21.85 -25.84 1.55
N ASP A 175 -22.90 -25.13 1.97
CA ASP A 175 -24.26 -25.68 2.02
C ASP A 175 -24.84 -25.92 0.63
N GLU A 176 -24.62 -24.99 -0.32
CA GLU A 176 -24.99 -25.20 -1.73
C GLU A 176 -24.30 -26.45 -2.30
N LYS A 177 -23.00 -26.62 -2.05
CA LYS A 177 -22.25 -27.79 -2.51
C LYS A 177 -22.81 -29.07 -1.88
N ARG A 178 -23.00 -29.09 -0.56
CA ARG A 178 -23.57 -30.24 0.17
C ARG A 178 -24.92 -30.67 -0.40
N PHE A 179 -25.80 -29.70 -0.67
CA PHE A 179 -27.09 -29.95 -1.29
C PHE A 179 -26.94 -30.54 -2.69
N ILE A 180 -26.10 -29.95 -3.55
CA ILE A 180 -25.85 -30.43 -4.91
C ILE A 180 -25.32 -31.86 -4.91
N TYR A 181 -24.40 -32.21 -3.99
CA TYR A 181 -23.85 -33.56 -3.91
C TYR A 181 -24.89 -34.58 -3.45
N ARG A 182 -25.69 -34.25 -2.41
CA ARG A 182 -26.79 -35.13 -1.96
C ARG A 182 -27.83 -35.36 -3.05
N ALA A 183 -28.14 -34.32 -3.81
CA ALA A 183 -29.11 -34.37 -4.90
C ALA A 183 -28.73 -35.35 -6.03
N LEU A 184 -27.46 -35.75 -6.15
CA LEU A 184 -27.03 -36.75 -7.13
C LEU A 184 -27.58 -38.15 -6.85
N GLU A 185 -27.90 -38.45 -5.59
CA GLU A 185 -28.41 -39.75 -5.17
C GLU A 185 -29.94 -39.83 -5.30
N GLU A 186 -30.63 -38.72 -5.04
CA GLU A 186 -32.08 -38.64 -5.02
C GLU A 186 -32.71 -38.85 -6.40
N SER A 187 -33.70 -39.74 -6.47
CA SER A 187 -34.41 -40.05 -7.72
C SER A 187 -35.12 -38.83 -8.30
N LYS A 188 -35.61 -37.91 -7.46
CA LYS A 188 -36.36 -36.71 -7.88
C LYS A 188 -35.56 -35.77 -8.79
N PHE A 189 -34.24 -35.80 -8.71
CA PHE A 189 -33.36 -34.99 -9.56
C PHE A 189 -32.84 -35.75 -10.79
N LYS A 190 -33.33 -36.98 -11.03
CA LYS A 190 -32.96 -37.79 -12.20
C LYS A 190 -34.11 -37.83 -13.20
N TYR A 191 -33.79 -37.93 -14.48
CA TYR A 191 -34.81 -38.17 -15.51
C TYR A 191 -35.47 -39.54 -15.29
N GLN A 192 -36.80 -39.56 -15.22
CA GLN A 192 -37.57 -40.77 -14.96
C GLN A 192 -37.84 -41.59 -16.23
N SER A 193 -37.80 -40.96 -17.41
CA SER A 193 -38.12 -41.57 -18.69
C SER A 193 -37.29 -40.95 -19.84
N GLY A 194 -37.28 -41.61 -20.99
CA GLY A 194 -36.57 -41.18 -22.20
C GLY A 194 -35.09 -41.55 -22.26
N ASN A 195 -34.37 -41.03 -23.27
CA ASN A 195 -32.98 -41.37 -23.56
C ASN A 195 -31.98 -40.98 -22.45
N HIS A 196 -32.37 -40.09 -21.55
CA HIS A 196 -31.54 -39.61 -20.43
C HIS A 196 -31.93 -40.25 -19.10
N ARG A 197 -32.76 -41.31 -19.11
CA ARG A 197 -33.26 -41.96 -17.90
C ARG A 197 -32.12 -42.34 -16.95
N GLY A 198 -32.29 -41.98 -15.67
CA GLY A 198 -31.29 -42.22 -14.62
C GLY A 198 -30.17 -41.18 -14.54
N GLN A 199 -30.00 -40.33 -15.57
CA GLN A 199 -29.06 -39.20 -15.51
C GLN A 199 -29.64 -38.04 -14.70
N VAL A 200 -28.76 -37.27 -14.06
CA VAL A 200 -29.13 -36.09 -13.26
C VAL A 200 -29.63 -34.97 -14.18
N ASN A 201 -30.82 -34.45 -13.87
CA ASN A 201 -31.38 -33.28 -14.51
C ASN A 201 -30.77 -32.01 -13.90
N LEU A 202 -29.67 -31.55 -14.52
CA LEU A 202 -28.90 -30.39 -14.07
C LEU A 202 -29.69 -29.07 -14.12
N ASN A 203 -30.66 -28.95 -15.03
CA ASN A 203 -31.52 -27.76 -15.11
C ASN A 203 -32.45 -27.69 -13.90
N LEU A 204 -33.10 -28.80 -13.55
CA LEU A 204 -33.93 -28.91 -12.37
C LEU A 204 -33.13 -28.63 -11.09
N LEU A 205 -31.93 -29.22 -11.00
CA LEU A 205 -31.05 -29.03 -9.85
C LEU A 205 -30.60 -27.57 -9.70
N ALA A 206 -30.19 -26.91 -10.79
CA ALA A 206 -29.81 -25.50 -10.77
C ALA A 206 -30.97 -24.59 -10.34
N ARG A 207 -32.19 -24.88 -10.80
CA ARG A 207 -33.40 -24.16 -10.37
C ARG A 207 -33.64 -24.31 -8.87
N GLU A 208 -33.54 -25.52 -8.35
CA GLU A 208 -33.75 -25.79 -6.93
C GLU A 208 -32.70 -25.09 -6.05
N VAL A 209 -31.44 -25.08 -6.50
CA VAL A 209 -30.36 -24.33 -5.82
C VAL A 209 -30.67 -22.83 -5.79
N ASN A 210 -31.15 -22.26 -6.90
CA ASN A 210 -31.53 -20.84 -6.94
C ASN A 210 -32.67 -20.50 -5.99
N ILE A 211 -33.67 -21.38 -5.87
CA ILE A 211 -34.78 -21.20 -4.94
C ILE A 211 -34.27 -21.23 -3.50
N LEU A 212 -33.52 -22.26 -3.12
CA LEU A 212 -33.10 -22.49 -1.73
C LEU A 212 -32.04 -21.50 -1.24
N PHE A 213 -31.09 -21.10 -2.10
CA PHE A 213 -29.91 -20.35 -1.68
C PHE A 213 -29.81 -18.93 -2.26
N HIS A 214 -30.65 -18.59 -3.24
CA HIS A 214 -30.54 -17.31 -3.95
C HIS A 214 -31.90 -16.57 -4.07
N GLY A 215 -32.90 -16.95 -3.25
CA GLY A 215 -34.21 -16.29 -3.26
C GLY A 215 -34.89 -16.31 -4.63
N ASN A 216 -34.72 -17.42 -5.37
CA ASN A 216 -35.19 -17.62 -6.74
C ASN A 216 -34.49 -16.73 -7.80
N SER A 217 -33.38 -16.08 -7.46
CA SER A 217 -32.55 -15.35 -8.43
C SER A 217 -31.77 -16.32 -9.32
N PRO A 218 -31.65 -16.09 -10.65
CA PRO A 218 -31.02 -17.01 -11.60
C PRO A 218 -29.48 -16.98 -11.56
N ILE A 219 -28.89 -17.23 -10.39
CA ILE A 219 -27.44 -17.20 -10.16
C ILE A 219 -26.75 -18.45 -10.73
N ARG A 220 -27.37 -19.62 -10.55
CA ARG A 220 -26.89 -20.92 -11.04
C ARG A 220 -27.64 -21.34 -12.31
N ASN A 221 -26.93 -22.05 -13.18
CA ASN A 221 -27.47 -22.71 -14.35
C ASN A 221 -26.84 -24.10 -14.49
N ALA A 222 -27.33 -24.91 -15.43
CA ALA A 222 -26.84 -26.27 -15.63
C ALA A 222 -25.32 -26.33 -15.89
N ASP A 223 -24.76 -25.36 -16.61
CA ASP A 223 -23.32 -25.32 -16.91
C ASP A 223 -22.48 -25.07 -15.65
N LYS A 224 -22.89 -24.13 -14.81
CA LYS A 224 -22.22 -23.84 -13.53
C LYS A 224 -22.27 -25.05 -12.59
N VAL A 225 -23.38 -25.79 -12.57
CA VAL A 225 -23.51 -27.01 -11.76
C VAL A 225 -22.66 -28.13 -12.36
N ARG A 226 -22.65 -28.30 -13.69
CA ARG A 226 -21.80 -29.29 -14.37
C ARG A 226 -20.32 -29.06 -14.07
N ASN A 227 -19.86 -27.80 -14.13
CA ASN A 227 -18.46 -27.44 -13.86
C ASN A 227 -18.08 -27.77 -12.40
N LEU A 228 -18.97 -27.49 -11.44
CA LEU A 228 -18.74 -27.86 -10.04
C LEU A 228 -18.56 -29.38 -9.87
N LEU A 229 -19.38 -30.18 -10.55
CA LEU A 229 -19.29 -31.65 -10.50
C LEU A 229 -18.03 -32.18 -11.18
N TYR A 230 -17.63 -31.57 -12.30
CA TYR A 230 -16.39 -31.92 -13.01
C TYR A 230 -15.16 -31.64 -12.14
N ASP A 231 -15.11 -30.47 -11.51
CA ASP A 231 -14.02 -30.08 -10.61
C ASP A 231 -13.91 -31.02 -9.41
N ASN A 232 -15.05 -31.46 -8.86
CA ASN A 232 -15.06 -32.42 -7.76
C ASN A 232 -14.49 -33.79 -8.18
N LYS A 233 -14.93 -34.33 -9.32
CA LYS A 233 -14.38 -35.60 -9.85
C LYS A 233 -12.88 -35.54 -10.13
N LYS A 234 -12.38 -34.39 -10.59
CA LYS A 234 -10.94 -34.20 -10.81
C LYS A 234 -10.16 -34.21 -9.50
N ARG A 235 -10.70 -33.58 -8.44
CA ARG A 235 -10.11 -33.58 -7.09
C ARG A 235 -10.07 -34.99 -6.50
N GLU A 236 -11.16 -35.74 -6.59
CA GLU A 236 -11.24 -37.12 -6.11
C GLU A 236 -10.19 -38.02 -6.79
N LYS A 237 -10.03 -37.90 -8.12
CA LYS A 237 -8.99 -38.65 -8.87
C LYS A 237 -7.56 -38.28 -8.46
N SER A 238 -7.30 -37.01 -8.13
CA SER A 238 -5.97 -36.58 -7.70
C SER A 238 -5.59 -36.98 -6.28
N ILE A 239 -6.57 -37.36 -5.44
CA ILE A 239 -6.34 -37.81 -4.06
C ILE A 239 -6.07 -39.32 -4.00
N VAL A 240 -6.56 -40.06 -4.99
CA VAL A 240 -6.42 -41.53 -5.10
C VAL A 240 -5.18 -41.95 -5.92
N SER A 241 -4.53 -40.99 -6.58
CA SER A 241 -3.26 -41.16 -7.31
C SER A 241 -2.07 -40.72 -6.48
#